data_AF-A0A961WX89-F1
#
_entry.id   AF-A0A961WX89-F1
#
_cell.length_a   1.000
_cell.length_b   1.000
_cell.length_c   1.000
_cell.angle_alpha   90.00
_cell.angle_beta   90.00
_cell.angle_gamma   90.00
#
_symmetry.space_group_name_H-M   'P 1'
#
loop_
_entity.id
_entity.type
_entity.pdbx_description
1 polymer ?
#
loop_
_entity_poly.entity_id
_entity_poly.type
_entity_poly.pdbx_seq_one_letter_code
_entity_poly.pdbx_strand_id
1 'polypeptide(L)' 'GRQVMAVVNFPPRQIGPLMSEVLVLGFPDENGAVVLANIDLKVPNGGRLH' A
#
# COMPACT_ATOMS: atom_id res chain seq x y z
N GLY A 1 -4.02 -2.11 14.32
CA GLY A 1 -3.17 -1.66 13.20
C GLY A 1 -3.98 -0.77 12.26
N ARG A 2 -3.30 -0.06 11.36
CA ARG A 2 -3.91 0.81 10.33
C ARG A 2 -4.25 -0.02 9.08
N GLN A 3 -5.42 0.19 8.47
CA GLN A 3 -5.72 -0.40 7.16
C GLN A 3 -5.02 0.39 6.05
N VAL A 4 -4.51 -0.33 5.05
CA VAL A 4 -3.80 0.24 3.91
C VAL A 4 -4.32 -0.39 2.62
N MET A 5 -4.17 0.34 1.51
CA MET A 5 -4.38 -0.22 0.18
C MET A 5 -3.04 -0.69 -0.40
N ALA A 6 -3.06 -1.82 -1.10
CA ALA A 6 -1.86 -2.36 -1.73
C ALA A 6 -2.20 -3.08 -3.05
N VAL A 7 -1.27 -3.05 -4.00
CA VAL A 7 -1.27 -3.97 -5.14
C VAL A 7 -0.63 -5.27 -4.68
N VAL A 8 -1.34 -6.38 -4.90
CA VAL A 8 -0.98 -7.72 -4.37
C VAL A 8 -0.61 -8.74 -5.44
N ASN A 9 -0.63 -8.36 -6.71
CA ASN A 9 -0.40 -9.26 -7.85
C ASN A 9 0.82 -8.88 -8.70
N PHE A 10 1.72 -8.04 -8.17
CA PHE A 10 3.00 -7.81 -8.80
C PHE A 10 3.96 -8.97 -8.50
N PRO A 11 4.90 -9.27 -9.42
CA PRO A 11 6.03 -10.13 -9.07
C PRO A 11 6.73 -9.58 -7.81
N PRO A 12 7.23 -10.45 -6.91
CA PRO A 12 7.97 -10.01 -5.74
C PRO A 12 9.15 -9.11 -6.11
N ARG A 13 9.36 -8.04 -5.34
CA ARG A 13 10.40 -7.05 -5.58
C ARG A 13 11.47 -7.11 -4.50
N GLN A 14 12.71 -7.36 -4.91
CA GLN A 14 13.88 -7.27 -4.01
C GLN A 14 14.17 -5.80 -3.66
N ILE A 15 14.25 -5.50 -2.36
CA ILE A 15 14.59 -4.18 -1.80
C ILE A 15 15.68 -4.38 -0.74
N GLY A 16 16.93 -4.18 -1.14
CA GLY A 16 18.08 -4.51 -0.28
C GLY A 16 18.02 -5.98 0.14
N PRO A 17 18.03 -6.34 1.44
CA PRO A 17 17.90 -7.72 1.90
C PRO A 17 16.46 -8.23 1.96
N LEU A 18 15.44 -7.36 1.81
CA LEU A 18 14.03 -7.71 1.95
C LEU A 18 13.41 -8.06 0.59
N MET A 19 12.62 -9.13 0.53
CA MET A 19 11.73 -9.41 -0.60
C MET A 19 10.32 -8.88 -0.30
N SER A 20 9.85 -7.88 -1.05
CA SER A 20 8.50 -7.33 -0.91
C SER A 20 7.52 -8.06 -1.83
N GLU A 21 6.43 -8.59 -1.27
CA GLU A 21 5.38 -9.27 -2.04
C GLU A 21 4.21 -8.35 -2.43
N VAL A 22 4.17 -7.13 -1.88
CA VAL A 22 3.11 -6.15 -2.13
C VAL A 22 3.69 -4.76 -2.36
N LEU A 23 2.90 -3.88 -2.99
CA LEU A 23 3.16 -2.45 -3.09
C LEU A 23 2.08 -1.68 -2.32
N VAL A 24 2.43 -1.08 -1.19
CA VAL A 24 1.52 -0.20 -0.43
C VAL A 24 1.33 1.13 -1.15
N LEU A 25 0.08 1.59 -1.26
CA LEU A 25 -0.29 2.76 -2.05
C LEU A 25 -0.26 4.07 -1.22
N GLY A 26 0.21 5.14 -1.86
CA GLY A 26 0.26 6.48 -1.30
C GLY A 26 0.52 7.53 -2.38
N PHE A 27 0.48 8.80 -1.98
CA PHE A 27 0.68 9.96 -2.83
C PHE A 27 1.79 10.83 -2.24
N PRO A 28 2.63 11.50 -3.04
CA PRO A 28 3.52 12.53 -2.53
C PRO A 28 2.71 13.74 -2.05
N ASP A 29 3.10 14.34 -0.93
CA ASP A 29 2.65 15.67 -0.53
C ASP A 29 3.45 16.78 -1.24
N GLU A 30 3.18 18.03 -0.90
CA GLU A 30 3.86 19.20 -1.46
C GLU A 30 5.38 19.20 -1.20
N ASN A 31 5.85 18.48 -0.19
CA ASN A 31 7.26 18.33 0.16
C ASN A 31 7.89 17.04 -0.40
N GLY A 32 7.13 16.24 -1.16
CA GLY A 32 7.56 14.96 -1.71
C GLY A 32 7.54 13.80 -0.71
N ALA A 33 7.02 13.99 0.51
CA ALA A 33 6.85 12.92 1.48
C ALA A 33 5.64 12.04 1.11
N VAL A 34 5.73 10.73 1.34
CA VAL A 34 4.65 9.81 0.97
C VAL A 34 3.55 9.81 2.03
N VAL A 35 2.34 10.22 1.63
CA VAL A 35 1.10 10.11 2.39
C VAL A 35 0.36 8.85 1.96
N LEU A 36 0.11 7.95 2.91
CA LEU A 36 -0.60 6.70 2.61
C LEU A 36 -2.06 6.97 2.23
N ALA A 37 -2.49 6.33 1.14
CA ALA A 37 -3.89 6.31 0.76
C ALA A 37 -4.68 5.56 1.85
N ASN A 38 -5.79 6.16 2.30
CA ASN A 38 -6.57 5.66 3.44
C ASN A 38 -7.97 5.20 3.01
N ILE A 39 -8.56 4.30 3.78
CA ILE A 39 -9.98 3.97 3.67
C ILE A 39 -10.71 4.72 4.78
N ASP A 40 -11.71 5.53 4.42
CA ASP A 40 -12.44 6.37 5.38
C ASP A 40 -13.27 5.55 6.37
N LEU A 41 -13.82 4.43 5.90
CA LEU A 41 -14.61 3.50 6.71
C LEU A 41 -13.88 2.17 6.88
N LYS A 42 -14.06 1.55 8.03
CA LYS A 42 -13.52 0.22 8.28
C LYS A 42 -14.21 -0.79 7.36
N VAL A 43 -13.43 -1.51 6.57
CA VAL A 43 -13.90 -2.58 5.66
C VAL A 43 -13.22 -3.91 6.02
N PRO A 44 -13.76 -5.07 5.60
CA PRO A 44 -13.06 -6.34 5.76
C PRO A 44 -11.68 -6.33 5.07
N ASN A 45 -10.67 -6.92 5.71
CA ASN A 45 -9.35 -7.07 5.11
C ASN A 45 -9.40 -7.99 3.88
N GLY A 46 -8.66 -7.64 2.83
CA GLY A 46 -8.68 -8.38 1.56
C GLY A 46 -9.78 -7.94 0.59
N GLY A 47 -10.56 -6.90 0.93
CA GLY A 47 -11.48 -6.28 -0.01
C GLY A 47 -10.77 -5.79 -1.27
N ARG A 48 -11.34 -6.11 -2.44
CA ARG A 48 -10.80 -5.67 -3.74
C ARG A 48 -11.16 -4.20 -3.98
N LEU A 49 -10.17 -3.41 -4.35
CA LEU A 49 -10.39 -2.06 -4.88
C LEU A 49 -10.91 -2.18 -6.32
N HIS A 50 -11.97 -1.43 -6.63
CA HIS A 50 -12.65 -1.39 -7.92
C HIS A 50 -12.59 0.01 -8.51
#